data_AF-A0AAJ1ZRX8-F1
#
_entry.id   AF-A0AAJ1ZRX8-F1
#
_cell.length_a   1.000
_cell.length_b   1.000
_cell.length_c   1.000
_cell.angle_alpha   90.00
_cell.angle_beta   90.00
_cell.angle_gamma   90.00
#
_symmetry.space_group_name_H-M   'P 1'
#
loop_
_entity.id
_entity.type
_entity.pdbx_description
1 polymer ?
#
loop_
_entity_poly.entity_id
_entity_poly.type
_entity_poly.pdbx_seq_one_letter_code
_entity_poly.pdbx_strand_id
1 'polypeptide(L)'
;MDANMKRAARCASLAIAILSAVATAGCGVAQSVSDSTVDAAKWAFTTQVKTMNVDLKSRASLNADAQGQSLSTVVRFYQLKDAKTFAQLNYEQLQSDDLNLLKADLLATKDVVLRPDASASIAEPMNPDAQVVGVAAFFRDPGQDAVWKLTIAKQQWKKTDPVKIEVNGNALVLGGSESQPVRHQAPLQSPPANAKPAPSAAAQPAPW
;
A
#
# COMPACT_ATOMS: atom_id res chain seq x y z
N MET A 1 46.66 77.34 -29.16
CA MET A 1 46.92 76.78 -27.82
C MET A 1 45.97 77.44 -26.82
N ASP A 2 44.93 76.84 -26.24
CA ASP A 2 44.34 75.50 -26.43
C ASP A 2 42.84 75.51 -26.07
N ALA A 3 41.99 75.30 -27.09
CA ALA A 3 40.55 75.00 -26.96
C ALA A 3 40.28 73.57 -26.45
N ASN A 4 41.30 72.88 -25.93
CA ASN A 4 41.27 71.46 -25.57
C ASN A 4 40.92 71.19 -24.09
N MET A 5 41.01 72.19 -23.20
CA MET A 5 40.85 71.95 -21.76
C MET A 5 39.39 71.90 -21.28
N LYS A 6 38.43 72.41 -22.05
CA LYS A 6 37.00 72.46 -21.66
C LYS A 6 36.15 71.30 -22.18
N ARG A 7 36.71 70.42 -23.03
CA ARG A 7 36.03 69.20 -23.51
C ARG A 7 36.30 67.97 -22.65
N ALA A 8 37.40 67.96 -21.88
CA ALA A 8 37.76 66.84 -21.01
C ALA A 8 36.90 66.74 -19.73
N ALA A 9 36.36 67.86 -19.22
CA ALA A 9 35.59 67.86 -17.98
C ALA A 9 34.10 67.47 -18.13
N ARG A 10 33.57 67.42 -19.36
CA ARG A 10 32.15 67.06 -19.61
C ARG A 10 31.92 65.60 -19.97
N CYS A 11 32.96 64.86 -20.35
CA CYS A 11 32.86 63.41 -20.59
C CYS A 11 33.21 62.56 -19.36
N ALA A 12 33.95 63.12 -18.40
CA ALA A 12 34.30 62.40 -17.17
C ALA A 12 33.20 62.42 -16.09
N SER A 13 32.10 63.16 -16.29
CA SER A 13 30.92 63.12 -15.40
C SER A 13 29.83 62.15 -15.86
N LEU A 14 30.05 61.42 -16.98
CA LEU A 14 29.12 60.42 -17.51
C LEU A 14 29.67 58.99 -17.49
N ALA A 15 30.88 58.78 -16.93
CA ALA A 15 31.48 57.46 -16.77
C ALA A 15 31.48 56.95 -15.31
N ILE A 16 31.09 57.77 -14.33
CA ILE A 16 30.99 57.39 -12.91
C ILE A 16 29.54 57.11 -12.47
N ALA A 17 28.55 57.27 -13.36
CA ALA A 17 27.14 57.01 -13.07
C ALA A 17 26.60 55.69 -13.66
N ILE A 18 27.46 54.84 -14.24
CA ILE A 18 27.06 53.52 -14.79
C ILE A 18 27.77 52.35 -14.06
N LEU A 19 28.62 52.62 -13.06
CA LEU A 19 29.30 51.57 -12.28
C LEU A 19 28.71 51.35 -10.88
N SER A 20 27.59 51.98 -10.55
CA SER A 20 26.91 51.86 -9.23
C SER A 20 25.47 51.34 -9.31
N ALA A 21 25.04 50.82 -10.47
CA ALA A 21 23.70 50.24 -10.67
C ALA A 21 23.68 48.70 -10.72
N VAL A 22 24.73 48.01 -10.24
CA VAL A 22 24.78 46.54 -10.18
C VAL A 22 25.37 46.10 -8.83
N ALA A 23 24.71 46.45 -7.73
CA ALA A 23 25.10 45.93 -6.41
C ALA A 23 23.93 45.74 -5.42
N THR A 24 22.67 45.72 -5.90
CA THR A 24 21.50 45.46 -5.04
C THR A 24 20.49 44.46 -5.64
N ALA A 25 20.88 43.66 -6.63
CA ALA A 25 20.12 42.50 -7.09
C ALA A 25 20.86 41.21 -6.72
N GLY A 26 21.02 40.96 -5.42
CA GLY A 26 21.87 39.88 -4.92
C GLY A 26 21.42 39.28 -3.60
N CYS A 27 20.12 39.25 -3.32
CA CYS A 27 19.52 38.47 -2.25
C CYS A 27 18.19 37.93 -2.77
N GLY A 28 18.21 36.79 -3.45
CA GLY A 28 16.95 36.20 -3.96
C GLY A 28 17.09 35.00 -4.88
N VAL A 29 18.28 34.71 -5.43
CA VAL A 29 18.45 33.63 -6.42
C VAL A 29 19.02 32.34 -5.81
N ALA A 30 19.47 32.36 -4.54
CA ALA A 30 20.10 31.20 -3.92
C ALA A 30 19.11 30.14 -3.39
N GLN A 31 17.82 30.42 -3.29
CA GLN A 31 16.87 29.46 -2.69
C GLN A 31 16.24 28.48 -3.71
N SER A 32 16.35 28.71 -5.01
CA SER A 32 15.66 27.88 -6.02
C SER A 32 16.51 26.76 -6.63
N VAL A 33 17.84 26.77 -6.50
CA VAL A 33 18.72 25.75 -7.12
C VAL A 33 19.01 24.56 -6.21
N SER A 34 18.72 24.69 -4.91
CA SER A 34 18.88 23.60 -3.93
C SER A 34 17.81 22.54 -4.08
N ASP A 35 16.55 22.91 -4.30
CA ASP A 35 15.43 21.96 -4.35
C ASP A 35 15.50 21.02 -5.57
N SER A 36 15.84 21.56 -6.76
CA SER A 36 15.90 20.75 -7.99
C SER A 36 17.03 19.71 -8.00
N THR A 37 18.16 20.01 -7.35
CA THR A 37 19.32 19.11 -7.30
C THR A 37 19.13 17.98 -6.28
N VAL A 38 18.49 18.29 -5.15
CA VAL A 38 18.15 17.29 -4.11
C VAL A 38 17.10 16.30 -4.64
N ASP A 39 16.10 16.77 -5.39
CA ASP A 39 15.11 15.90 -6.02
C ASP A 39 15.71 15.00 -7.12
N ALA A 40 16.62 15.54 -7.94
CA ALA A 40 17.34 14.76 -8.95
C ALA A 40 18.23 13.67 -8.33
N ALA A 41 18.91 13.97 -7.21
CA ALA A 41 19.71 12.99 -6.48
C ALA A 41 18.86 11.91 -5.79
N LYS A 42 17.66 12.26 -5.31
CA LYS A 42 16.73 11.34 -4.63
C LYS A 42 16.09 10.32 -5.60
N TRP A 43 15.91 10.69 -6.87
CA TRP A 43 15.35 9.82 -7.91
C TRP A 43 16.28 8.67 -8.32
N ALA A 44 17.58 8.91 -8.35
CA ALA A 44 18.57 7.91 -8.78
C ALA A 44 18.73 6.73 -7.81
N PHE A 45 18.24 6.83 -6.56
CA PHE A 45 18.46 5.81 -5.51
C PHE A 45 17.20 5.25 -4.85
N THR A 46 15.98 5.63 -5.27
CA THR A 46 14.79 5.23 -4.50
C THR A 46 13.62 4.78 -5.38
N THR A 47 13.43 3.46 -5.50
CA THR A 47 12.10 2.86 -5.68
C THR A 47 11.27 3.20 -4.44
N GLN A 48 10.67 4.39 -4.41
CA GLN A 48 9.82 4.86 -3.31
C GLN A 48 8.47 4.16 -3.41
N VAL A 49 8.05 3.55 -2.30
CA VAL A 49 6.68 3.06 -2.16
C VAL A 49 5.79 4.29 -1.98
N LYS A 50 5.09 4.67 -3.05
CA LYS A 50 4.19 5.84 -3.10
C LYS A 50 2.74 5.50 -2.77
N THR A 51 2.36 4.24 -2.91
CA THR A 51 0.99 3.79 -2.72
C THR A 51 0.96 2.55 -1.84
N MET A 52 0.01 2.52 -0.91
CA MET A 52 -0.37 1.37 -0.12
C MET A 52 -1.45 0.60 -0.90
N ASN A 53 -1.01 -0.29 -1.79
CA ASN A 53 -1.88 -1.20 -2.51
C ASN A 53 -2.07 -2.48 -1.69
N VAL A 54 -3.32 -2.82 -1.38
CA VAL A 54 -3.67 -4.03 -0.64
C VAL A 54 -4.90 -4.69 -1.26
N ASP A 55 -4.82 -6.01 -1.42
CA ASP A 55 -5.97 -6.86 -1.74
C ASP A 55 -6.40 -7.62 -0.49
N LEU A 56 -7.63 -7.37 -0.05
CA LEU A 56 -8.32 -8.12 0.98
C LEU A 56 -9.22 -9.17 0.36
N LYS A 57 -9.20 -10.37 0.92
CA LYS A 57 -10.14 -11.45 0.57
C LYS A 57 -10.68 -12.10 1.83
N SER A 58 -11.99 -12.29 1.93
CA SER A 58 -12.60 -13.08 3.00
C SER A 58 -12.99 -14.47 2.52
N ARG A 59 -13.05 -15.41 3.45
CA ARG A 59 -13.74 -16.70 3.25
C ARG A 59 -15.22 -16.57 3.57
N ALA A 60 -16.00 -17.57 3.15
CA ALA A 60 -17.44 -17.64 3.45
C ALA A 60 -17.72 -17.65 4.96
N SER A 61 -16.89 -18.32 5.75
CA SER A 61 -16.93 -18.32 7.21
C SER A 61 -16.16 -17.12 7.77
N LEU A 62 -16.69 -15.91 7.60
CA LEU A 62 -16.11 -14.67 8.14
C LEU A 62 -16.86 -14.26 9.41
N ASN A 63 -16.12 -13.93 10.48
CA ASN A 63 -16.62 -13.22 11.66
C ASN A 63 -17.96 -13.79 12.20
N ALA A 64 -18.06 -15.10 12.32
CA ALA A 64 -19.34 -15.77 12.58
C ALA A 64 -19.92 -15.41 13.96
N ASP A 65 -21.26 -15.39 14.05
CA ASP A 65 -21.95 -15.26 15.32
C ASP A 65 -21.97 -16.57 16.15
N ALA A 66 -22.56 -16.54 17.35
CA ALA A 66 -22.67 -17.74 18.19
C ALA A 66 -23.56 -18.83 17.57
N GLN A 67 -24.35 -18.47 16.55
CA GLN A 67 -25.22 -19.35 15.78
C GLN A 67 -24.54 -19.81 14.48
N GLY A 68 -23.30 -19.36 14.22
CA GLY A 68 -22.54 -19.70 13.02
C GLY A 68 -22.86 -18.83 11.80
N GLN A 69 -23.65 -17.77 11.95
CA GLN A 69 -23.96 -16.85 10.84
C GLN A 69 -22.74 -15.96 10.56
N SER A 70 -22.22 -16.01 9.34
CA SER A 70 -21.11 -15.15 8.92
C SER A 70 -21.52 -13.68 8.88
N LEU A 71 -20.68 -12.81 9.45
CA LEU A 71 -20.91 -11.37 9.50
C LEU A 71 -19.78 -10.61 8.79
N SER A 72 -20.06 -9.36 8.42
CA SER A 72 -19.03 -8.45 7.97
C SER A 72 -18.09 -8.07 9.13
N THR A 73 -16.87 -7.65 8.81
CA THR A 73 -15.94 -7.04 9.77
C THR A 73 -15.35 -5.76 9.20
N VAL A 74 -14.86 -4.87 10.08
CA VAL A 74 -14.07 -3.71 9.67
C VAL A 74 -12.60 -4.08 9.76
N VAL A 75 -11.86 -3.88 8.67
CA VAL A 75 -10.41 -3.93 8.65
C VAL A 75 -9.88 -2.51 8.60
N ARG A 76 -9.15 -2.09 9.64
CA ARG A 76 -8.52 -0.78 9.75
C ARG A 76 -7.03 -0.90 9.47
N PHE A 77 -6.54 -0.02 8.61
CA PHE A 77 -5.15 0.16 8.26
C PHE A 77 -4.63 1.43 8.92
N TYR A 78 -3.43 1.35 9.48
CA TYR A 78 -2.74 2.46 10.14
C TYR A 78 -1.40 2.65 9.47
N GLN A 79 -1.14 3.80 8.86
CA GLN A 79 0.22 4.15 8.47
C GLN A 79 0.92 4.76 9.68
N LEU A 80 2.06 4.19 10.08
CA LEU A 80 2.74 4.54 11.31
C LEU A 80 4.21 4.88 11.07
N LYS A 81 4.75 5.80 11.88
CA LYS A 81 6.18 6.10 11.95
C LYS A 81 6.98 4.96 12.59
N ASP A 82 6.40 4.30 13.59
CA ASP A 82 6.99 3.18 14.33
C ASP A 82 5.90 2.15 14.69
N ALA A 83 6.28 0.87 14.85
CA ALA A 83 5.37 -0.22 15.14
C ALA A 83 5.19 -0.49 16.64
N LYS A 84 6.06 0.03 17.51
CA LYS A 84 6.20 -0.39 18.91
C LYS A 84 4.93 -0.18 19.72
N THR A 85 4.36 1.02 19.67
CA THR A 85 3.11 1.34 20.38
C THR A 85 1.99 0.44 19.87
N PHE A 86 1.80 0.38 18.55
CA PHE A 86 0.78 -0.45 17.92
C PHE A 86 0.90 -1.93 18.28
N ALA A 87 2.11 -2.49 18.33
CA ALA A 87 2.35 -3.88 18.69
C ALA A 87 1.89 -4.18 20.13
N GLN A 88 2.09 -3.24 21.05
CA GLN A 88 1.74 -3.38 22.47
C GLN A 88 0.26 -3.20 22.77
N LEU A 89 -0.48 -2.44 21.95
CA LEU A 89 -1.91 -2.21 22.19
C LEU A 89 -2.72 -3.50 22.00
N ASN A 90 -3.61 -3.76 22.96
CA ASN A 90 -4.53 -4.89 22.90
C ASN A 90 -5.77 -4.57 22.02
N TYR A 91 -6.66 -5.55 21.90
CA TYR A 91 -7.85 -5.45 21.06
C TYR A 91 -8.78 -4.30 21.46
N GLU A 92 -9.15 -4.24 22.75
CA GLU A 92 -10.07 -3.24 23.28
C GLU A 92 -9.50 -1.82 23.13
N GLN A 93 -8.20 -1.65 23.38
CA GLN A 93 -7.50 -0.38 23.21
C GLN A 93 -7.54 0.10 21.76
N LEU A 94 -7.25 -0.78 20.80
CA LEU A 94 -7.33 -0.42 19.37
C LEU A 94 -8.77 -0.22 18.88
N GLN A 95 -9.75 -0.87 19.50
CA GLN A 95 -11.15 -0.70 19.11
C GLN A 95 -11.75 0.60 19.65
N SER A 96 -11.31 1.07 20.82
CA SER A 96 -11.96 2.15 21.56
C SER A 96 -11.18 3.47 21.63
N ASP A 97 -9.85 3.45 21.58
CA ASP A 97 -9.01 4.64 21.81
C ASP A 97 -7.72 4.66 20.94
N ASP A 98 -7.76 4.01 19.77
CA ASP A 98 -6.61 3.89 18.88
C ASP A 98 -5.96 5.23 18.50
N LEU A 99 -6.74 6.21 18.08
CA LEU A 99 -6.23 7.50 17.60
C LEU A 99 -5.45 8.26 18.68
N ASN A 100 -5.92 8.18 19.93
CA ASN A 100 -5.27 8.82 21.07
C ASN A 100 -4.01 8.07 21.48
N LEU A 101 -4.10 6.74 21.61
CA LEU A 101 -2.99 5.89 22.04
C LEU A 101 -1.85 5.83 21.01
N LEU A 102 -2.16 5.91 19.71
CA LEU A 102 -1.18 5.90 18.63
C LEU A 102 -0.70 7.29 18.21
N LYS A 103 -1.26 8.38 18.77
CA LYS A 103 -1.11 9.76 18.29
C LYS A 103 0.31 10.18 17.87
N ALA A 104 1.34 9.77 18.61
CA ALA A 104 2.73 10.12 18.31
C ALA A 104 3.24 9.49 17.00
N ASP A 105 2.81 8.25 16.74
CA ASP A 105 3.26 7.41 15.63
C ASP A 105 2.29 7.42 14.44
N LEU A 106 1.03 7.78 14.65
CA LEU A 106 -0.01 7.72 13.64
C LEU A 106 0.14 8.80 12.57
N LEU A 107 0.09 8.39 11.30
CA LEU A 107 0.17 9.27 10.13
C LEU A 107 -1.13 9.32 9.34
N ALA A 108 -1.80 8.18 9.20
CA ALA A 108 -3.07 8.06 8.49
C ALA A 108 -3.80 6.78 8.89
N THR A 109 -5.12 6.78 8.74
CA THR A 109 -5.96 5.59 8.89
C THR A 109 -6.82 5.36 7.64
N LYS A 110 -7.18 4.10 7.39
CA LYS A 110 -8.16 3.72 6.38
C LYS A 110 -8.99 2.54 6.88
N ASP A 111 -10.31 2.64 6.76
CA ASP A 111 -11.24 1.57 7.10
C ASP A 111 -11.82 0.93 5.84
N VAL A 112 -11.98 -0.40 5.89
CA VAL A 112 -12.65 -1.20 4.87
C VAL A 112 -13.64 -2.13 5.56
N VAL A 113 -14.90 -2.09 5.13
CA VAL A 113 -15.89 -3.10 5.53
C VAL A 113 -15.73 -4.30 4.60
N LEU A 114 -15.33 -5.43 5.17
CA LEU A 114 -15.18 -6.69 4.46
C LEU A 114 -16.38 -7.59 4.74
N ARG A 115 -17.13 -7.94 3.69
CA ARG A 115 -18.26 -8.87 3.75
C ARG A 115 -17.78 -10.32 3.68
N PRO A 116 -18.56 -11.31 4.14
CA PRO A 116 -18.27 -12.73 3.87
C PRO A 116 -18.19 -13.02 2.36
N ASP A 117 -17.30 -13.93 1.98
CA ASP A 117 -17.07 -14.37 0.58
C ASP A 117 -16.86 -13.22 -0.42
N ALA A 118 -16.13 -12.19 0.00
CA ALA A 118 -15.90 -10.98 -0.78
C ALA A 118 -14.42 -10.68 -0.94
N SER A 119 -14.12 -9.77 -1.85
CA SER A 119 -12.80 -9.18 -2.00
C SER A 119 -12.93 -7.66 -2.08
N ALA A 120 -11.92 -6.97 -1.58
CA ALA A 120 -11.81 -5.53 -1.63
C ALA A 120 -10.36 -5.14 -1.89
N SER A 121 -10.13 -4.20 -2.79
CA SER A 121 -8.81 -3.65 -3.05
C SER A 121 -8.78 -2.19 -2.59
N ILE A 122 -7.68 -1.81 -1.95
CA ILE A 122 -7.40 -0.42 -1.58
C ILE A 122 -6.11 0.05 -2.24
N ALA A 123 -6.12 1.31 -2.66
CA ALA A 123 -4.97 2.00 -3.21
C ALA A 123 -4.94 3.40 -2.59
N GLU A 124 -4.25 3.51 -1.45
CA GLU A 124 -4.16 4.77 -0.70
C GLU A 124 -2.75 5.36 -0.87
N PRO A 125 -2.60 6.69 -0.94
CA PRO A 125 -1.28 7.31 -0.88
C PRO A 125 -0.51 6.84 0.37
N MET A 126 0.72 6.36 0.17
CA MET A 126 1.62 6.02 1.28
C MET A 126 2.27 7.31 1.76
N ASN A 127 2.04 7.65 3.03
CA ASN A 127 2.70 8.76 3.68
C ASN A 127 4.24 8.58 3.59
N PRO A 128 4.99 9.61 3.21
CA PRO A 128 6.44 9.52 3.05
C PRO A 128 7.15 9.08 4.33
N ASP A 129 6.64 9.48 5.49
CA ASP A 129 7.23 9.20 6.81
C ASP A 129 6.83 7.83 7.37
N ALA A 130 5.84 7.16 6.77
CA ALA A 130 5.42 5.83 7.19
C ALA A 130 6.59 4.85 7.06
N GLN A 131 6.83 4.06 8.10
CA GLN A 131 7.79 2.96 8.09
C GLN A 131 7.10 1.59 8.12
N VAL A 132 5.86 1.55 8.62
CA VAL A 132 5.07 0.34 8.79
C VAL A 132 3.60 0.65 8.55
N VAL A 133 2.86 -0.32 8.04
CA VAL A 133 1.40 -0.31 8.08
C VAL A 133 0.95 -1.34 9.12
N GLY A 134 0.24 -0.88 10.14
CA GLY A 134 -0.53 -1.73 11.04
C GLY A 134 -1.86 -2.10 10.40
N VAL A 135 -2.30 -3.33 10.56
CA VAL A 135 -3.62 -3.81 10.12
C VAL A 135 -4.32 -4.45 11.29
N ALA A 136 -5.54 -4.04 11.60
CA ALA A 136 -6.37 -4.66 12.62
C ALA A 136 -7.75 -4.98 12.04
N ALA A 137 -8.21 -6.21 12.23
CA ALA A 137 -9.58 -6.60 11.92
C ALA A 137 -10.40 -6.67 13.20
N PHE A 138 -11.51 -5.95 13.20
CA PHE A 138 -12.39 -5.84 14.35
C PHE A 138 -13.49 -6.89 14.29
N PHE A 139 -13.13 -8.11 14.67
CA PHE A 139 -14.05 -9.23 14.78
C PHE A 139 -14.99 -9.07 15.99
N ARG A 140 -16.12 -9.77 15.94
CA ARG A 140 -17.04 -9.86 17.07
C ARG A 140 -16.41 -10.62 18.24
N ASP A 141 -15.60 -11.64 17.91
CA ASP A 141 -14.78 -12.39 18.84
C ASP A 141 -13.38 -12.60 18.23
N PRO A 142 -12.35 -11.90 18.72
CA PRO A 142 -10.98 -12.05 18.22
C PRO A 142 -10.33 -13.38 18.63
N GLY A 143 -10.93 -14.18 19.52
CA GLY A 143 -10.34 -15.42 20.03
C GLY A 143 -9.06 -15.20 20.85
N GLN A 144 -8.59 -16.23 21.56
CA GLN A 144 -7.31 -16.15 22.30
C GLN A 144 -6.10 -16.23 21.37
N ASP A 145 -6.15 -17.11 20.37
CA ASP A 145 -4.99 -17.44 19.52
C ASP A 145 -5.13 -16.93 18.08
N ALA A 146 -6.22 -16.22 17.75
CA ALA A 146 -6.43 -15.75 16.38
C ALA A 146 -5.59 -14.49 16.11
N VAL A 147 -4.99 -14.44 14.92
CA VAL A 147 -4.19 -13.30 14.49
C VAL A 147 -5.12 -12.21 13.97
N TRP A 148 -5.63 -11.35 14.85
CA TRP A 148 -6.52 -10.25 14.46
C TRP A 148 -5.77 -8.96 14.07
N LYS A 149 -4.45 -8.93 14.29
CA LYS A 149 -3.57 -7.77 14.05
C LYS A 149 -2.30 -8.19 13.33
N LEU A 150 -1.84 -7.38 12.36
CA LEU A 150 -0.60 -7.55 11.62
C LEU A 150 0.19 -6.25 11.57
N THR A 151 1.51 -6.35 11.41
CA THR A 151 2.40 -5.24 11.06
C THR A 151 3.17 -5.61 9.81
N ILE A 152 3.15 -4.73 8.81
CA ILE A 152 3.78 -4.98 7.52
C ILE A 152 4.73 -3.81 7.27
N ALA A 153 6.01 -4.08 7.07
CA ALA A 153 7.06 -3.05 6.95
C ALA A 153 7.05 -2.44 5.54
N LYS A 154 7.17 -1.10 5.42
CA LYS A 154 7.04 -0.39 4.13
C LYS A 154 7.94 -0.96 3.03
N GLN A 155 9.09 -1.52 3.38
CA GLN A 155 10.02 -2.15 2.44
C GLN A 155 9.41 -3.39 1.76
N GLN A 156 8.46 -4.08 2.38
CA GLN A 156 7.77 -5.25 1.81
C GLN A 156 6.93 -4.89 0.58
N TRP A 157 6.37 -3.67 0.50
CA TRP A 157 5.63 -3.21 -0.68
C TRP A 157 6.49 -3.07 -1.93
N LYS A 158 7.82 -2.98 -1.80
CA LYS A 158 8.71 -3.03 -2.97
C LYS A 158 8.80 -4.43 -3.59
N LYS A 159 8.50 -5.47 -2.80
CA LYS A 159 8.58 -6.89 -3.19
C LYS A 159 7.22 -7.48 -3.49
N THR A 160 6.15 -6.90 -2.93
CA THR A 160 4.79 -7.41 -3.00
C THR A 160 3.84 -6.25 -3.22
N ASP A 161 3.36 -6.12 -4.45
CA ASP A 161 2.40 -5.11 -4.88
C ASP A 161 1.34 -5.77 -5.79
N PRO A 162 0.06 -5.88 -5.38
CA PRO A 162 -0.48 -5.49 -4.07
C PRO A 162 -0.09 -6.48 -2.96
N VAL A 163 -0.06 -5.99 -1.71
CA VAL A 163 0.00 -6.85 -0.53
C VAL A 163 -1.32 -7.59 -0.38
N LYS A 164 -1.28 -8.92 -0.21
CA LYS A 164 -2.49 -9.75 -0.12
C LYS A 164 -2.75 -10.13 1.33
N ILE A 165 -3.98 -9.93 1.80
CA ILE A 165 -4.41 -10.32 3.14
C ILE A 165 -5.69 -11.14 3.01
N GLU A 166 -5.64 -12.40 3.41
CA GLU A 166 -6.83 -13.24 3.54
C GLU A 166 -7.40 -13.11 4.96
N VAL A 167 -8.72 -13.10 5.07
CA VAL A 167 -9.45 -13.13 6.34
C VAL A 167 -10.22 -14.44 6.42
N ASN A 168 -9.80 -15.30 7.33
CA ASN A 168 -10.34 -16.65 7.51
C ASN A 168 -10.90 -16.77 8.93
N GLY A 169 -12.22 -16.92 9.09
CA GLY A 169 -12.84 -16.90 10.41
C GLY A 169 -12.68 -15.52 11.06
N ASN A 170 -11.92 -15.51 12.15
CA ASN A 170 -11.51 -14.35 12.94
C ASN A 170 -9.99 -14.12 12.90
N ALA A 171 -9.30 -14.61 11.86
CA ALA A 171 -7.87 -14.43 11.69
C ALA A 171 -7.51 -13.76 10.36
N LEU A 172 -6.51 -12.90 10.41
CA LEU A 172 -5.80 -12.32 9.30
C LEU A 172 -4.63 -13.22 8.90
N VAL A 173 -4.45 -13.43 7.59
CA VAL A 173 -3.36 -14.20 7.02
C VAL A 173 -2.70 -13.36 5.93
N LEU A 174 -1.42 -13.02 6.12
CA LEU A 174 -0.63 -12.31 5.12
C LEU A 174 -0.24 -13.28 3.99
N GLY A 175 -0.68 -13.00 2.76
CA GLY A 175 -0.30 -13.77 1.58
C GLY A 175 1.11 -13.40 1.11
N GLY A 176 1.99 -14.38 0.90
CA GLY A 176 3.37 -14.06 0.52
C GLY A 176 4.45 -15.15 0.57
N SER A 177 4.12 -16.42 0.83
CA SER A 177 5.02 -17.55 0.55
C SER A 177 4.19 -18.73 0.06
N GLU A 178 4.26 -19.00 -1.25
CA GLU A 178 3.67 -20.15 -1.95
C GLU A 178 2.33 -20.68 -1.43
N SER A 179 1.25 -20.16 -1.99
CA SER A 179 0.05 -20.97 -2.20
C SER A 179 -0.47 -20.72 -3.61
N GLN A 180 0.39 -21.02 -4.59
CA GLN A 180 -0.11 -21.46 -5.87
C GLN A 180 -0.73 -22.83 -5.60
N PRO A 181 -2.03 -23.07 -5.88
CA PRO A 181 -2.53 -24.42 -5.90
C PRO A 181 -1.68 -25.15 -6.93
N VAL A 182 -0.79 -26.03 -6.48
CA VAL A 182 -0.30 -27.09 -7.35
C VAL A 182 -1.56 -27.88 -7.68
N ARG A 183 -2.21 -27.52 -8.79
CA ARG A 183 -3.02 -28.48 -9.51
C ARG A 183 -2.04 -29.55 -9.94
N HIS A 184 -1.87 -30.57 -9.11
CA HIS A 184 -1.66 -31.88 -9.68
C HIS A 184 -2.91 -32.09 -10.54
N GLN A 185 -2.79 -31.86 -11.84
CA GLN A 185 -3.53 -32.72 -12.74
C GLN A 185 -3.15 -34.12 -12.27
N ALA A 186 -4.09 -34.80 -11.60
CA ALA A 186 -4.00 -36.24 -11.47
C ALA A 186 -3.68 -36.73 -12.89
N PRO A 187 -2.63 -37.54 -13.09
CA PRO A 187 -2.40 -38.13 -14.40
C PRO A 187 -3.75 -38.70 -14.84
N LEU A 188 -4.31 -38.15 -15.92
CA LEU A 188 -5.41 -38.78 -16.58
C LEU A 188 -4.85 -40.12 -17.00
N GLN A 189 -5.19 -41.17 -16.25
CA GLN A 189 -4.98 -42.52 -16.72
C GLN A 189 -5.74 -42.58 -18.03
N SER A 190 -4.98 -42.75 -19.12
CA SER A 190 -5.56 -43.04 -20.43
C SER A 190 -6.58 -44.16 -20.25
N PRO A 191 -7.81 -44.03 -20.77
CA PRO A 191 -8.72 -45.16 -20.79
C PRO A 191 -8.01 -46.33 -21.50
N PRO A 192 -8.20 -47.59 -21.05
CA PRO A 192 -7.51 -48.72 -21.67
C PRO A 192 -7.85 -48.76 -23.16
N ALA A 193 -6.82 -48.71 -23.98
CA ALA A 193 -6.92 -49.05 -25.39
C ALA A 193 -7.41 -50.50 -25.46
N ASN A 194 -8.55 -50.72 -26.12
CA ASN A 194 -9.18 -52.01 -26.42
C ASN A 194 -10.06 -52.63 -25.32
N ALA A 195 -11.11 -51.91 -24.92
CA ALA A 195 -12.36 -52.59 -24.58
C ALA A 195 -13.08 -53.01 -25.87
N LYS A 196 -13.34 -54.31 -26.03
CA LYS A 196 -14.09 -54.91 -27.14
C LYS A 196 -15.53 -54.36 -27.16
N PRO A 197 -16.11 -54.01 -28.33
CA PRO A 197 -17.50 -53.56 -28.38
C PRO A 197 -18.46 -54.67 -27.93
N ALA A 198 -19.33 -54.38 -26.97
CA ALA A 198 -20.46 -55.25 -26.63
C ALA A 198 -21.52 -55.17 -27.76
N PRO A 199 -22.18 -56.28 -28.13
CA PRO A 199 -23.16 -56.28 -29.20
C PRO A 199 -24.42 -55.48 -28.80
N SER A 200 -24.88 -54.65 -29.74
CA SER A 200 -26.17 -53.97 -29.68
C SER A 200 -27.29 -55.01 -29.68
N ALA A 201 -27.95 -55.19 -28.53
CA ALA A 201 -29.12 -56.03 -28.41
C ALA A 201 -30.37 -55.24 -28.79
N ALA A 202 -31.10 -55.81 -29.74
CA ALA A 202 -32.26 -55.28 -30.42
C ALA A 202 -33.43 -54.91 -29.50
N ALA A 203 -34.21 -53.94 -29.98
CA ALA A 203 -35.52 -53.57 -29.47
C ALA A 203 -36.46 -54.78 -29.34
N GLN A 204 -37.12 -54.89 -28.18
CA GLN A 204 -38.32 -55.71 -28.01
C GLN A 204 -39.54 -54.78 -28.00
N PRO A 205 -40.62 -55.11 -28.72
CA PRO A 205 -41.86 -54.33 -28.70
C PRO A 205 -42.68 -54.60 -27.43
N ALA A 206 -43.45 -53.59 -27.03
CA ALA A 206 -44.40 -53.62 -25.91
C ALA A 206 -45.53 -54.66 -26.12
N PRO A 207 -46.17 -55.14 -25.03
CA PRO A 207 -47.03 -56.32 -25.07
C PRO A 207 -48.49 -55.96 -25.34
N TRP A 208 -49.19 -56.68 -26.23
CA TRP A 208 -50.57 -57.18 -26.09
C TRP A 208 -50.70 -58.45 -26.95
#